data_AF-A0A371YZ37-F1
#
_entry.id   AF-A0A371YZ37-F1
#
_cell.length_a   1.000
_cell.length_b   1.000
_cell.length_c   1.000
_cell.angle_alpha   90.00
_cell.angle_beta   90.00
_cell.angle_gamma   90.00
#
_symmetry.space_group_name_H-M   'P 1'
#
loop_
_entity.id
_entity.type
_entity.pdbx_description
1 polymer ?
#
loop_
_entity_poly.entity_id
_entity_poly.type
_entity_poly.pdbx_seq_one_letter_code
_entity_poly.pdbx_strand_id
1 'polypeptide(L)'
;MTITATSILASVDAAGKRIDTLLLRYPRFIHAEELTHRIIETQPECLFYEAIADGMMYCEDLSRNASSSRAIPVLRMIADVERDPVEPLFWGANQPGMQAKKALTGIALRVAKSHWTMAFLSAVEHARAMAEIGAHKQIVNRILEPFAHINVVVTATEWDNFFALRDHEDAQPEIRALAQAMKEAMESARVQSLDIGQWHLPFVTPEEIREYQGLMDPTGNLRAVSSARCARTSYLTHDGRKSTLAEDVALGERLTRSRPFHASPFEQQATPYVPGFHDETDQRNFRGWVQNRALMEKYL
;
A
#
# COMPACT_ATOMS: atom_id res chain seq x y z
N MET A 1 -13.05 4.63 12.95
CA MET A 1 -12.39 3.93 11.83
C MET A 1 -12.18 4.89 10.67
N THR A 2 -10.95 5.02 10.20
CA THR A 2 -10.59 5.95 9.12
C THR A 2 -10.08 5.18 7.90
N ILE A 3 -10.88 5.15 6.83
CA ILE A 3 -10.41 4.76 5.49
C ILE A 3 -10.04 6.02 4.75
N THR A 4 -8.80 6.09 4.26
CA THR A 4 -8.31 7.25 3.51
C THR A 4 -7.40 6.82 2.37
N ALA A 5 -7.43 7.59 1.30
CA ALA A 5 -6.44 7.58 0.25
C ALA A 5 -5.93 9.01 0.06
N THR A 6 -4.62 9.16 -0.02
CA THR A 6 -3.97 10.45 -0.23
C THR A 6 -3.10 10.35 -1.47
N SER A 7 -3.31 11.25 -2.43
CA SER A 7 -2.39 11.38 -3.56
C SER A 7 -1.04 11.89 -3.08
N ILE A 8 -0.02 11.04 -3.16
CA ILE A 8 1.37 11.42 -2.85
C ILE A 8 2.00 12.11 -4.04
N LEU A 9 1.77 11.58 -5.25
CA LEU A 9 2.28 12.17 -6.48
C LEU A 9 1.46 11.68 -7.67
N ALA A 10 1.17 12.58 -8.61
CA ALA A 10 0.62 12.25 -9.90
C ALA A 10 1.49 12.89 -10.98
N SER A 11 1.90 12.12 -11.99
CA SER A 11 2.66 12.61 -13.14
C SER A 11 2.00 12.25 -14.45
N VAL A 12 2.30 13.03 -15.49
CA VAL A 12 1.93 12.73 -16.88
C VAL A 12 3.15 12.92 -17.78
N ASP A 13 3.33 12.02 -18.75
CA ASP A 13 4.36 12.16 -19.78
C ASP A 13 3.90 13.04 -20.96
N ALA A 14 4.78 13.23 -21.95
CA ALA A 14 4.45 14.00 -23.15
C ALA A 14 3.36 13.36 -24.04
N ALA A 15 3.09 12.06 -23.88
CA ALA A 15 2.06 11.33 -24.61
C ALA A 15 0.71 11.32 -23.87
N GLY A 16 0.62 11.95 -22.70
CA GLY A 16 -0.59 11.97 -21.88
C GLY A 16 -0.79 10.73 -21.01
N LYS A 17 0.20 9.83 -20.91
CA LYS A 17 0.16 8.66 -20.04
C LYS A 17 0.37 9.09 -18.59
N ARG A 18 -0.63 8.83 -17.75
CA ARG A 18 -0.64 9.21 -16.33
C ARG A 18 -0.09 8.08 -15.47
N ILE A 19 0.63 8.44 -14.40
CA ILE A 19 1.05 7.55 -13.31
C ILE A 19 0.70 8.20 -11.98
N ASP A 20 0.12 7.42 -11.07
CA ASP A 20 -0.32 7.88 -9.75
C ASP A 20 0.32 7.05 -8.64
N THR A 21 0.81 7.72 -7.60
CA THR A 21 1.20 7.11 -6.34
C THR A 21 0.27 7.58 -5.23
N LEU A 22 -0.39 6.63 -4.58
CA LEU A 22 -1.31 6.87 -3.48
C LEU A 22 -0.76 6.28 -2.18
N LEU A 23 -1.02 6.97 -1.06
CA LEU A 23 -0.87 6.44 0.29
C LEU A 23 -2.25 6.11 0.84
N LEU A 24 -2.48 4.83 1.08
CA LEU A 24 -3.74 4.27 1.55
C LEU A 24 -3.63 3.96 3.03
N ARG A 25 -4.72 4.19 3.77
CA ARG A 25 -4.93 3.66 5.12
C ARG A 25 -6.31 3.01 5.19
N TYR A 26 -6.35 1.75 5.58
CA TYR A 26 -7.59 0.96 5.64
C TYR A 26 -7.47 -0.22 6.62
N PRO A 27 -8.58 -0.88 7.00
CA PRO A 27 -8.56 -2.05 7.88
C PRO A 27 -7.63 -3.17 7.41
N ARG A 28 -6.80 -3.68 8.32
CA ARG A 28 -5.82 -4.72 7.99
C ARG A 28 -6.46 -6.04 7.55
N PHE A 29 -7.68 -6.36 8.01
CA PHE A 29 -8.34 -7.60 7.60
C PHE A 29 -8.62 -7.65 6.09
N ILE A 30 -8.87 -6.50 5.44
CA ILE A 30 -9.03 -6.42 3.97
C ILE A 30 -7.74 -6.86 3.30
N HIS A 31 -6.60 -6.39 3.82
CA HIS A 31 -5.29 -6.76 3.30
C HIS A 31 -5.05 -8.27 3.31
N ALA A 32 -5.59 -8.99 4.29
CA ALA A 32 -5.50 -10.45 4.38
C ALA A 32 -6.49 -11.15 3.42
N GLU A 33 -7.70 -10.61 3.26
CA GLU A 33 -8.71 -11.16 2.34
C GLU A 33 -8.32 -10.99 0.88
N GLU A 34 -7.69 -9.87 0.52
CA GLU A 34 -7.13 -9.65 -0.81
C GLU A 34 -5.97 -10.61 -1.15
N LEU A 35 -5.45 -11.37 -0.17
CA LEU A 35 -4.49 -12.47 -0.36
C LEU A 35 -5.15 -13.84 -0.68
N THR A 36 -6.47 -13.92 -0.59
CA THR A 36 -7.26 -15.17 -0.72
C THR A 36 -7.91 -15.36 -2.09
N HIS A 37 -7.81 -14.37 -3.00
CA HIS A 37 -8.30 -14.43 -4.39
C HIS A 37 -7.38 -15.28 -5.29
N ARG A 38 -7.00 -16.46 -4.81
CA ARG A 38 -6.35 -17.51 -5.61
C ARG A 38 -7.42 -18.56 -5.90
N ILE A 39 -7.88 -18.65 -7.14
CA ILE A 39 -8.49 -19.89 -7.60
C ILE A 39 -7.35 -20.90 -7.68
N ILE A 40 -7.32 -21.86 -6.75
CA ILE A 40 -6.51 -23.07 -6.92
C ILE A 40 -7.41 -24.07 -7.63
N GLU A 41 -7.33 -24.10 -8.96
CA GLU A 41 -7.97 -25.15 -9.73
C GLU A 41 -7.00 -26.35 -9.77
N THR A 42 -7.21 -27.33 -8.89
CA THR A 42 -6.49 -28.62 -8.99
C THR A 42 -7.18 -29.49 -10.03
N GLN A 43 -6.70 -29.46 -11.27
CA GLN A 43 -6.86 -30.61 -12.17
C GLN A 43 -5.56 -31.44 -12.17
N PRO A 44 -5.63 -32.78 -12.32
CA PRO A 44 -4.48 -33.66 -12.08
C PRO A 44 -3.29 -33.46 -13.03
N GLU A 45 -3.47 -32.75 -14.15
CA GLU A 45 -2.51 -32.80 -15.26
C GLU A 45 -1.99 -31.44 -15.73
N CYS A 46 -2.49 -30.32 -15.18
CA CYS A 46 -1.96 -28.98 -15.44
C CYS A 46 -2.27 -28.05 -14.26
N LEU A 47 -1.23 -27.55 -13.57
CA LEU A 47 -1.36 -26.41 -12.66
C LEU A 47 -1.38 -25.13 -13.50
N PHE A 48 -2.56 -24.74 -14.00
CA PHE A 48 -2.77 -23.37 -14.47
C PHE A 48 -3.10 -22.50 -13.25
N TYR A 49 -2.20 -21.58 -12.91
CA TYR A 49 -2.52 -20.51 -11.97
C TYR A 49 -3.19 -19.38 -12.76
N GLU A 50 -4.50 -19.47 -13.01
CA GLU A 50 -5.29 -18.26 -13.22
C GLU A 50 -5.55 -17.65 -11.84
N ALA A 51 -4.51 -16.96 -11.31
CA ALA A 51 -4.76 -16.05 -10.22
C ALA A 51 -5.78 -15.03 -10.73
N ILE A 52 -6.94 -14.92 -10.08
CA ILE A 52 -7.76 -13.73 -10.24
C ILE A 52 -6.94 -12.61 -9.58
N ALA A 53 -6.05 -12.01 -10.37
CA ALA A 53 -5.15 -10.95 -9.99
C ALA A 53 -5.93 -9.62 -9.94
N ASP A 54 -7.02 -9.60 -9.17
CA ASP A 54 -7.92 -8.44 -9.07
C ASP A 54 -7.80 -7.70 -7.75
N GLY A 55 -7.02 -8.24 -6.81
CA GLY A 55 -6.91 -7.68 -5.47
C GLY A 55 -5.88 -6.59 -5.31
N MET A 56 -6.03 -5.73 -4.31
CA MET A 56 -5.04 -4.73 -3.93
C MET A 56 -3.67 -5.37 -3.72
N MET A 57 -3.55 -6.66 -3.39
CA MET A 57 -2.27 -7.38 -3.26
C MET A 57 -1.82 -8.24 -4.45
N TYR A 58 -2.67 -8.54 -5.43
CA TYR A 58 -2.29 -9.32 -6.62
C TYR A 58 -2.53 -8.67 -7.98
N CYS A 59 -3.28 -7.57 -8.08
CA CYS A 59 -3.37 -6.80 -9.32
C CYS A 59 -1.97 -6.52 -9.88
N GLU A 60 -1.70 -7.09 -11.05
CA GLU A 60 -0.39 -7.06 -11.70
C GLU A 60 -0.01 -5.62 -12.10
N ASP A 61 -1.02 -4.79 -12.32
CA ASP A 61 -0.87 -3.38 -12.66
C ASP A 61 -0.36 -2.53 -11.47
N LEU A 62 -0.44 -3.05 -10.24
CA LEU A 62 -0.09 -2.30 -9.02
C LEU A 62 1.28 -2.68 -8.46
N SER A 63 2.12 -1.67 -8.21
CA SER A 63 3.33 -1.79 -7.38
C SER A 63 3.03 -1.35 -5.95
N ARG A 64 3.39 -2.13 -4.92
CA ARG A 64 3.01 -1.82 -3.52
C ARG A 64 4.13 -1.95 -2.49
N ASN A 65 4.06 -1.12 -1.46
CA ASN A 65 4.74 -1.33 -0.20
C ASN A 65 3.76 -1.18 0.95
N ALA A 66 3.75 -2.13 1.90
CA ALA A 66 2.81 -2.17 3.01
C ALA A 66 3.53 -2.05 4.35
N SER A 67 2.94 -1.34 5.31
CA SER A 67 3.51 -1.21 6.65
C SER A 67 3.45 -2.54 7.41
N SER A 68 4.62 -3.01 7.83
CA SER A 68 4.77 -4.25 8.60
C SER A 68 4.44 -4.01 10.07
N SER A 69 3.42 -4.69 10.61
CA SER A 69 3.10 -4.69 12.04
C SER A 69 4.31 -5.12 12.88
N ARG A 70 5.14 -6.03 12.35
CA ARG A 70 6.37 -6.52 13.02
C ARG A 70 7.43 -5.43 13.21
N ALA A 71 7.38 -4.34 12.44
CA ALA A 71 8.31 -3.23 12.59
C ALA A 71 7.85 -2.24 13.67
N ILE A 72 6.54 -2.15 13.93
CA ILE A 72 5.92 -1.16 14.82
C ILE A 72 6.10 -1.56 16.29
N PRO A 73 6.60 -0.66 17.16
CA PRO A 73 6.65 -0.90 18.61
C PRO A 73 5.26 -1.21 19.18
N VAL A 74 5.17 -2.14 20.13
CA VAL A 74 3.89 -2.62 20.69
C VAL A 74 3.04 -1.48 21.24
N LEU A 75 3.63 -0.62 22.09
CA LEU A 75 2.93 0.51 22.70
C LEU A 75 2.40 1.51 21.66
N ARG A 76 3.12 1.68 20.54
CA ARG A 76 2.67 2.53 19.44
C ARG A 76 1.49 1.91 18.72
N MET A 77 1.48 0.59 18.50
CA MET A 77 0.35 -0.10 17.87
C MET A 77 -0.90 -0.07 18.76
N ILE A 78 -0.74 -0.27 20.08
CA ILE A 78 -1.84 -0.13 21.05
C ILE A 78 -2.44 1.27 20.98
N ALA A 79 -1.60 2.32 21.04
CA ALA A 79 -2.07 3.70 20.95
C ALA A 79 -2.73 4.03 19.59
N ASP A 80 -2.33 3.35 18.50
CA ASP A 80 -2.97 3.52 17.19
C ASP A 80 -4.38 2.92 17.17
N VAL A 81 -4.54 1.69 17.66
CA VAL A 81 -5.85 1.01 17.68
C VAL A 81 -6.81 1.58 18.71
N GLU A 82 -6.33 2.14 19.82
CA GLU A 82 -7.18 2.85 20.79
C GLU A 82 -7.68 4.18 20.26
N ARG A 83 -6.84 4.89 19.50
CA ARG A 83 -7.22 6.18 18.91
C ARG A 83 -8.23 6.02 17.78
N ASP A 84 -8.04 4.99 16.95
CA ASP A 84 -8.88 4.74 15.79
C ASP A 84 -9.04 3.22 15.57
N PRO A 85 -9.90 2.56 16.37
CA PRO A 85 -10.16 1.14 16.20
C PRO A 85 -10.93 0.90 14.89
N VAL A 86 -10.61 -0.22 14.27
CA VAL A 86 -11.36 -0.72 13.12
C VAL A 86 -12.71 -1.28 13.58
N GLU A 87 -13.76 -0.94 12.85
CA GLU A 87 -15.11 -1.49 12.99
C GLU A 87 -15.70 -1.75 11.60
N PRO A 88 -16.45 -2.85 11.40
CA PRO A 88 -17.18 -3.07 10.16
C PRO A 88 -18.05 -1.88 9.75
N LEU A 89 -17.93 -1.43 8.50
CA LEU A 89 -18.81 -0.42 7.90
C LEU A 89 -20.23 -0.94 7.76
N PHE A 90 -20.37 -2.24 7.51
CA PHE A 90 -21.65 -2.91 7.35
C PHE A 90 -21.78 -4.13 8.26
N TRP A 91 -22.83 -4.14 9.08
CA TRP A 91 -23.13 -5.23 9.99
C TRP A 91 -24.17 -6.14 9.37
N GLY A 92 -23.73 -6.97 8.42
CA GLY A 92 -24.57 -7.87 7.67
C GLY A 92 -25.22 -8.97 8.53
N ALA A 93 -26.49 -9.25 8.28
CA ALA A 93 -27.15 -10.44 8.78
C ALA A 93 -26.64 -11.67 8.02
N ASN A 94 -26.54 -12.81 8.72
CA ASN A 94 -26.10 -14.05 8.12
C ASN A 94 -27.06 -14.51 7.00
N GLN A 95 -26.50 -14.91 5.86
CA GLN A 95 -27.23 -15.47 4.72
C GLN A 95 -26.30 -16.39 3.91
N PRO A 96 -26.84 -17.31 3.08
CA PRO A 96 -26.01 -18.08 2.16
C PRO A 96 -25.24 -17.20 1.17
N GLY A 97 -24.01 -17.59 0.85
CA GLY A 97 -23.09 -16.85 -0.02
C GLY A 97 -22.06 -16.02 0.75
N MET A 98 -21.16 -15.35 0.03
CA MET A 98 -20.07 -14.56 0.62
C MET A 98 -20.50 -13.15 1.05
N GLN A 99 -21.50 -12.59 0.37
CA GLN A 99 -21.94 -11.21 0.57
C GLN A 99 -23.20 -11.14 1.42
N ALA A 100 -23.26 -10.17 2.33
CA ALA A 100 -24.45 -9.88 3.14
C ALA A 100 -25.27 -8.76 2.48
N LYS A 101 -26.56 -9.02 2.20
CA LYS A 101 -27.44 -8.05 1.52
C LYS A 101 -28.35 -7.26 2.46
N LYS A 102 -28.51 -7.71 3.71
CA LYS A 102 -29.36 -7.07 4.71
C LYS A 102 -28.57 -6.80 5.97
N ALA A 103 -28.72 -5.61 6.54
CA ALA A 103 -28.11 -5.29 7.82
C ALA A 103 -28.85 -5.96 8.97
N LEU A 104 -28.13 -6.29 10.04
CA LEU A 104 -28.72 -6.49 11.36
C LEU A 104 -29.43 -5.21 11.81
N THR A 105 -30.50 -5.36 12.58
CA THR A 105 -31.28 -4.24 13.12
C THR A 105 -31.61 -4.45 14.61
N GLY A 106 -32.10 -3.39 15.27
CA GLY A 106 -32.62 -3.46 16.64
C GLY A 106 -31.60 -3.99 17.66
N ILE A 107 -32.05 -4.94 18.49
CA ILE A 107 -31.24 -5.52 19.57
C ILE A 107 -30.05 -6.31 19.01
N ALA A 108 -30.24 -7.07 17.92
CA ALA A 108 -29.19 -7.91 17.35
C ALA A 108 -27.99 -7.09 16.89
N LEU A 109 -28.22 -5.96 16.20
CA LEU A 109 -27.16 -5.04 15.81
C LEU A 109 -26.39 -4.49 17.01
N ARG A 110 -27.10 -4.06 18.06
CA ARG A 110 -26.47 -3.53 19.28
C ARG A 110 -25.61 -4.57 19.98
N VAL A 111 -26.10 -5.81 20.09
CA VAL A 111 -25.37 -6.92 20.70
C VAL A 111 -24.12 -7.28 19.88
N ALA A 112 -24.23 -7.35 18.55
CA ALA A 112 -23.09 -7.63 17.68
C ALA A 112 -21.97 -6.58 17.83
N LYS A 113 -22.34 -5.29 17.78
CA LYS A 113 -21.39 -4.18 18.02
C LYS A 113 -20.77 -4.26 19.42
N SER A 114 -21.57 -4.53 20.45
CA SER A 114 -21.07 -4.67 21.82
C SER A 114 -20.04 -5.78 21.95
N HIS A 115 -20.27 -6.94 21.34
CA HIS A 115 -19.30 -8.04 21.38
C HIS A 115 -18.01 -7.73 20.63
N TRP A 116 -18.09 -7.00 19.51
CA TRP A 116 -16.90 -6.51 18.82
C TRP A 116 -16.08 -5.58 19.68
N THR A 117 -16.72 -4.60 20.32
CA THR A 117 -16.05 -3.69 21.26
C THR A 117 -15.43 -4.46 22.44
N MET A 118 -16.12 -5.45 22.99
CA MET A 118 -15.57 -6.29 24.07
C MET A 118 -14.35 -7.09 23.61
N ALA A 119 -14.38 -7.64 22.40
CA ALA A 119 -13.24 -8.34 21.81
C ALA A 119 -12.04 -7.40 21.61
N PHE A 120 -12.29 -6.18 21.12
CA PHE A 120 -11.27 -5.14 21.00
C PHE A 120 -10.62 -4.80 22.35
N LEU A 121 -11.44 -4.50 23.37
CA LEU A 121 -10.94 -4.16 24.71
C LEU A 121 -10.11 -5.30 25.30
N SER A 122 -10.59 -6.54 25.15
CA SER A 122 -9.86 -7.72 25.62
C SER A 122 -8.52 -7.88 24.87
N ALA A 123 -8.50 -7.68 23.55
CA ALA A 123 -7.27 -7.74 22.76
C ALA A 123 -6.24 -6.69 23.21
N VAL A 124 -6.68 -5.47 23.50
CA VAL A 124 -5.82 -4.40 24.05
C VAL A 124 -5.27 -4.76 25.43
N GLU A 125 -6.12 -5.25 26.32
CA GLU A 125 -5.72 -5.68 27.67
C GLU A 125 -4.63 -6.74 27.62
N HIS A 126 -4.83 -7.81 26.84
CA HIS A 126 -3.85 -8.87 26.67
C HIS A 126 -2.57 -8.37 26.00
N ALA A 127 -2.67 -7.48 25.01
CA ALA A 127 -1.49 -6.89 24.38
C ALA A 127 -0.65 -6.07 25.37
N ARG A 128 -1.30 -5.32 26.28
CA ARG A 128 -0.61 -4.58 27.35
C ARG A 128 0.08 -5.53 28.32
N ALA A 129 -0.61 -6.55 28.82
CA ALA A 129 -0.03 -7.54 29.72
C ALA A 129 1.17 -8.27 29.09
N MET A 130 1.08 -8.63 27.80
CA MET A 130 2.19 -9.24 27.08
C MET A 130 3.37 -8.28 26.88
N ALA A 131 3.10 -6.98 26.65
CA ALA A 131 4.15 -5.98 26.54
C ALA A 131 4.91 -5.80 27.86
N GLU A 132 4.20 -5.81 29.00
CA GLU A 132 4.77 -5.66 30.34
C GLU A 132 5.74 -6.79 30.70
N ILE A 133 5.45 -8.03 30.28
CA ILE A 133 6.35 -9.18 30.49
C ILE A 133 7.46 -9.27 29.43
N GLY A 134 7.55 -8.30 28.52
CA GLY A 134 8.62 -8.22 27.51
C GLY A 134 8.41 -9.10 26.27
N ALA A 135 7.18 -9.53 25.97
CA ALA A 135 6.92 -10.31 24.78
C ALA A 135 7.20 -9.49 23.50
N HIS A 136 7.79 -10.15 22.50
CA HIS A 136 8.25 -9.46 21.30
C HIS A 136 7.09 -9.01 20.40
N LYS A 137 7.23 -7.84 19.76
CA LYS A 137 6.22 -7.23 18.86
C LYS A 137 5.72 -8.12 17.73
N GLN A 138 6.52 -9.09 17.28
CA GLN A 138 6.09 -10.06 16.25
C GLN A 138 4.93 -10.96 16.70
N ILE A 139 4.77 -11.14 18.02
CA ILE A 139 3.71 -11.95 18.63
C ILE A 139 2.60 -11.01 19.10
N VAL A 140 2.94 -10.02 19.94
CA VAL A 140 1.93 -9.17 20.60
C VAL A 140 1.07 -8.43 19.59
N ASN A 141 1.67 -7.89 18.53
CA ASN A 141 0.94 -7.10 17.54
C ASN A 141 -0.13 -7.91 16.79
N ARG A 142 0.00 -9.26 16.72
CA ARG A 142 -0.96 -10.14 16.02
C ARG A 142 -2.34 -10.12 16.65
N ILE A 143 -2.41 -10.00 17.97
CA ILE A 143 -3.67 -9.95 18.73
C ILE A 143 -4.45 -8.68 18.38
N LEU A 144 -3.76 -7.61 17.99
CA LEU A 144 -4.34 -6.32 17.65
C LEU A 144 -4.68 -6.19 16.16
N GLU A 145 -4.20 -7.09 15.30
CA GLU A 145 -4.38 -6.98 13.83
C GLU A 145 -5.85 -6.89 13.38
N PRO A 146 -6.82 -7.59 13.99
CA PRO A 146 -8.24 -7.46 13.61
C PRO A 146 -8.80 -6.04 13.79
N PHE A 147 -8.21 -5.26 14.71
CA PHE A 147 -8.67 -3.92 15.07
C PHE A 147 -7.76 -2.82 14.53
N ALA A 148 -6.72 -3.20 13.77
CA ALA A 148 -5.69 -2.30 13.30
C ALA A 148 -5.89 -1.92 11.83
N HIS A 149 -5.47 -0.70 11.51
CA HIS A 149 -5.30 -0.28 10.13
C HIS A 149 -3.92 -0.69 9.60
N ILE A 150 -3.79 -0.72 8.28
CA ILE A 150 -2.52 -0.82 7.56
C ILE A 150 -2.33 0.42 6.70
N ASN A 151 -1.07 0.84 6.51
CA ASN A 151 -0.73 1.88 5.54
C ASN A 151 -0.04 1.23 4.34
N VAL A 152 -0.50 1.54 3.14
CA VAL A 152 0.05 0.98 1.89
C VAL A 152 0.32 2.10 0.91
N VAL A 153 1.54 2.14 0.36
CA VAL A 153 1.85 2.94 -0.81
C VAL A 153 1.60 2.07 -2.04
N VAL A 154 0.88 2.59 -3.01
CA VAL A 154 0.62 1.94 -4.28
C VAL A 154 0.89 2.89 -5.44
N THR A 155 1.56 2.40 -6.48
CA THR A 155 1.78 3.12 -7.74
C THR A 155 1.29 2.30 -8.91
N ALA A 156 0.61 2.94 -9.86
CA ALA A 156 0.18 2.31 -11.10
C ALA A 156 -0.14 3.33 -12.21
N THR A 157 -0.19 2.82 -13.44
CA THR A 157 -0.67 3.55 -14.63
C THR A 157 -2.06 3.09 -15.07
N GLU A 158 -2.42 1.84 -14.76
CA GLU A 158 -3.69 1.23 -15.13
C GLU A 158 -4.52 0.96 -13.88
N TRP A 159 -5.70 1.58 -13.77
CA TRP A 159 -6.58 1.48 -12.60
C TRP A 159 -7.98 0.95 -12.91
N ASP A 160 -8.36 0.90 -14.19
CA ASP A 160 -9.73 0.65 -14.62
C ASP A 160 -10.26 -0.68 -14.12
N ASN A 161 -9.47 -1.75 -14.25
CA ASN A 161 -9.87 -3.08 -13.79
C ASN A 161 -10.02 -3.14 -12.25
N PHE A 162 -9.07 -2.54 -11.52
CA PHE A 162 -9.14 -2.45 -10.06
C PHE A 162 -10.44 -1.72 -9.64
N PHE A 163 -10.75 -0.58 -10.25
CA PHE A 163 -11.94 0.17 -9.89
C PHE A 163 -13.24 -0.50 -10.34
N ALA A 164 -13.25 -1.20 -11.47
CA ALA A 164 -14.41 -1.96 -11.93
C ALA A 164 -14.81 -3.05 -10.93
N LEU A 165 -13.82 -3.70 -10.33
CA LEU A 165 -14.03 -4.82 -9.40
C LEU A 165 -14.23 -4.35 -7.96
N ARG A 166 -13.51 -3.30 -7.54
CA ARG A 166 -13.47 -2.85 -6.14
C ARG A 166 -14.48 -1.77 -5.81
N ASP A 167 -14.93 -0.98 -6.78
CA ASP A 167 -16.09 -0.08 -6.62
C ASP A 167 -17.40 -0.72 -7.13
N HIS A 168 -17.53 -2.03 -6.96
CA HIS A 168 -18.73 -2.79 -7.28
C HIS A 168 -19.64 -2.94 -6.06
N GLU A 169 -20.95 -3.09 -6.27
CA GLU A 169 -21.91 -3.23 -5.16
C GLU A 169 -21.74 -4.52 -4.34
N ASP A 170 -21.26 -5.59 -4.98
CA ASP A 170 -20.94 -6.87 -4.35
C ASP A 170 -19.52 -6.92 -3.76
N ALA A 171 -18.72 -5.85 -3.91
CA ALA A 171 -17.44 -5.76 -3.23
C ALA A 171 -17.65 -5.59 -1.72
N GLN A 172 -16.69 -6.08 -0.93
CA GLN A 172 -16.73 -5.86 0.51
C GLN A 172 -16.84 -4.34 0.80
N PRO A 173 -17.73 -3.91 1.72
CA PRO A 173 -18.02 -2.49 1.92
C PRO A 173 -16.77 -1.63 2.18
N GLU A 174 -15.80 -2.17 2.91
CA GLU A 174 -14.57 -1.47 3.24
C GLU A 174 -13.62 -1.30 2.04
N ILE A 175 -13.47 -2.32 1.16
CA ILE A 175 -12.64 -2.17 -0.05
C ILE A 175 -13.31 -1.23 -1.05
N ARG A 176 -14.64 -1.23 -1.11
CA ARG A 176 -15.42 -0.28 -1.91
C ARG A 176 -15.22 1.15 -1.44
N ALA A 177 -15.33 1.39 -0.14
CA ALA A 177 -15.06 2.71 0.44
C ALA A 177 -13.62 3.17 0.15
N LEU A 178 -12.65 2.25 0.18
CA LEU A 178 -11.27 2.56 -0.18
C LEU A 178 -11.14 2.92 -1.66
N ALA A 179 -11.75 2.15 -2.56
CA ALA A 179 -11.71 2.41 -4.00
C ALA A 179 -12.32 3.78 -4.35
N GLN A 180 -13.42 4.16 -3.69
CA GLN A 180 -14.04 5.48 -3.84
C GLN A 180 -13.12 6.60 -3.35
N ALA A 181 -12.54 6.45 -2.15
CA ALA A 181 -11.57 7.41 -1.64
C ALA A 181 -10.34 7.57 -2.55
N MET A 182 -9.88 6.47 -3.18
CA MET A 182 -8.79 6.52 -4.15
C MET A 182 -9.14 7.32 -5.40
N LYS A 183 -10.34 7.12 -5.96
CA LYS A 183 -10.82 7.92 -7.12
C LYS A 183 -10.86 9.40 -6.78
N GLU A 184 -11.47 9.77 -5.65
CA GLU A 184 -11.54 11.16 -5.19
C GLU A 184 -10.14 11.78 -5.01
N ALA A 185 -9.20 11.02 -4.43
CA ALA A 185 -7.81 11.47 -4.26
C ALA A 185 -7.09 11.67 -5.61
N MET A 186 -7.35 10.80 -6.60
CA MET A 186 -6.77 10.93 -7.94
C MET A 186 -7.39 12.08 -8.74
N GLU A 187 -8.70 12.29 -8.64
CA GLU A 187 -9.41 13.39 -9.31
C GLU A 187 -8.97 14.76 -8.80
N SER A 188 -8.71 14.87 -7.49
CA SER A 188 -8.24 16.11 -6.86
C SER A 188 -6.72 16.32 -6.93
N ALA A 189 -5.96 15.35 -7.44
CA ALA A 189 -4.51 15.42 -7.49
C ALA A 189 -4.01 16.51 -8.44
N ARG A 190 -3.02 17.28 -7.99
CA ARG A 190 -2.21 18.10 -8.89
C ARG A 190 -1.29 17.18 -9.68
N VAL A 191 -1.41 17.21 -11.01
CA VAL A 191 -0.57 16.42 -11.91
C VAL A 191 0.62 17.26 -12.38
N GLN A 192 1.83 16.72 -12.24
CA GLN A 192 3.03 17.33 -12.82
C GLN A 192 3.33 16.73 -14.21
N SER A 193 3.78 17.55 -15.14
CA SER A 193 4.29 17.08 -16.43
C SER A 193 5.77 16.70 -16.28
N LEU A 194 6.15 15.54 -16.82
CA LEU A 194 7.54 15.08 -16.83
C LEU A 194 8.08 14.98 -18.25
N ASP A 195 9.22 15.63 -18.48
CA ASP A 195 9.99 15.49 -19.71
C ASP A 195 10.80 14.18 -19.71
N ILE A 196 11.31 13.82 -20.89
CA ILE A 196 12.20 12.66 -21.05
C ILE A 196 13.39 12.75 -20.09
N GLY A 197 13.63 11.67 -19.35
CA GLY A 197 14.71 11.56 -18.36
C GLY A 197 14.39 12.17 -16.99
N GLN A 198 13.24 12.83 -16.82
CA GLN A 198 12.76 13.24 -15.50
C GLN A 198 12.06 12.07 -14.79
N TRP A 199 12.04 12.11 -13.47
CA TRP A 199 11.55 11.01 -12.63
C TRP A 199 10.28 11.37 -11.85
N HIS A 200 9.34 10.43 -11.83
CA HIS A 200 8.28 10.33 -10.86
C HIS A 200 8.87 9.81 -9.54
N LEU A 201 8.92 10.67 -8.52
CA LEU A 201 9.63 10.43 -7.26
C LEU A 201 8.71 10.62 -6.05
N PRO A 202 7.88 9.61 -5.70
CA PRO A 202 6.99 9.71 -4.55
C PRO A 202 7.78 9.98 -3.26
N PHE A 203 7.18 10.73 -2.33
CA PHE A 203 7.79 11.13 -1.06
C PHE A 203 9.06 11.98 -1.17
N VAL A 204 9.36 12.59 -2.33
CA VAL A 204 10.42 13.61 -2.45
C VAL A 204 9.76 14.98 -2.51
N THR A 205 10.23 15.90 -1.68
CA THR A 205 9.66 17.25 -1.57
C THR A 205 10.21 18.20 -2.63
N PRO A 206 9.47 19.27 -3.00
CA PRO A 206 9.97 20.29 -3.93
C PRO A 206 11.29 20.93 -3.48
N GLU A 207 11.50 21.08 -2.17
CA GLU A 207 12.75 21.60 -1.58
C GLU A 207 13.93 20.69 -1.90
N GLU A 208 13.76 19.38 -1.71
CA GLU A 208 14.79 18.37 -1.99
C GLU A 208 15.08 18.26 -3.49
N ILE A 209 14.05 18.37 -4.34
CA ILE A 209 14.23 18.43 -5.80
C ILE A 209 15.12 19.62 -6.20
N ARG A 210 14.90 20.80 -5.59
CA ARG A 210 15.74 21.99 -5.84
C ARG A 210 17.17 21.80 -5.35
N GLU A 211 17.35 21.18 -4.20
CA GLU A 211 18.68 20.88 -3.63
C GLU A 211 19.49 19.91 -4.51
N TYR A 212 18.82 18.95 -5.15
CA TYR A 212 19.44 17.92 -6.01
C TYR A 212 19.33 18.20 -7.52
N GLN A 213 19.28 19.49 -7.91
CA GLN A 213 19.36 19.94 -9.31
C GLN A 213 18.22 19.46 -10.22
N GLY A 214 17.05 19.16 -9.65
CA GLY A 214 15.84 18.85 -10.41
C GLY A 214 15.51 17.36 -10.53
N LEU A 215 14.56 17.06 -11.40
CA LEU A 215 13.95 15.74 -11.51
C LEU A 215 14.73 14.75 -12.39
N MET A 216 15.83 15.17 -13.02
CA MET A 216 16.65 14.25 -13.84
C MET A 216 17.43 13.23 -13.00
N ASP A 217 17.71 13.54 -11.74
CA ASP A 217 18.36 12.66 -10.75
C ASP A 217 19.53 11.81 -11.32
N PRO A 218 20.55 12.42 -11.93
CA PRO A 218 21.62 11.70 -12.61
C PRO A 218 22.44 10.81 -11.66
N THR A 219 22.51 11.17 -10.36
CA THR A 219 23.22 10.38 -9.35
C THR A 219 22.37 9.23 -8.78
N GLY A 220 21.05 9.23 -8.98
CA GLY A 220 20.13 8.25 -8.38
C GLY A 220 19.81 8.50 -6.90
N ASN A 221 20.24 9.63 -6.33
CA ASN A 221 20.06 9.92 -4.91
C ASN A 221 18.58 10.14 -4.57
N LEU A 222 17.84 10.88 -5.41
CA LEU A 222 16.42 11.11 -5.15
C LEU A 222 15.60 9.83 -5.32
N ARG A 223 15.97 8.96 -6.27
CA ARG A 223 15.40 7.61 -6.38
C ARG A 223 15.66 6.78 -5.13
N ALA A 224 16.86 6.83 -4.56
CA ALA A 224 17.18 6.14 -3.31
C ALA A 224 16.35 6.68 -2.12
N VAL A 225 16.22 8.01 -2.01
CA VAL A 225 15.40 8.68 -0.98
C VAL A 225 13.93 8.28 -1.11
N SER A 226 13.39 8.38 -2.32
CA SER A 226 12.01 7.97 -2.63
C SER A 226 11.77 6.51 -2.25
N SER A 227 12.67 5.61 -2.66
CA SER A 227 12.59 4.17 -2.36
C SER A 227 12.61 3.91 -0.85
N ALA A 228 13.50 4.58 -0.10
CA ALA A 228 13.59 4.47 1.35
C ALA A 228 12.32 4.94 2.08
N ARG A 229 11.65 5.99 1.59
CA ARG A 229 10.37 6.47 2.13
C ARG A 229 9.19 5.58 1.73
N CYS A 230 9.19 5.06 0.50
CA CYS A 230 8.23 4.06 0.05
C CYS A 230 8.31 2.76 0.88
N ALA A 231 9.53 2.29 1.19
CA ALA A 231 9.74 1.14 2.07
C ALA A 231 9.11 1.32 3.47
N ARG A 232 9.07 2.56 3.97
CA ARG A 232 8.46 2.92 5.25
C ARG A 232 6.98 3.28 5.15
N THR A 233 6.46 3.41 3.93
CA THR A 233 5.15 3.96 3.60
C THR A 233 4.87 5.32 4.25
N SER A 234 5.91 6.14 4.43
CA SER A 234 5.84 7.38 5.20
C SER A 234 7.06 8.28 4.98
N TYR A 235 6.85 9.58 5.18
CA TYR A 235 7.94 10.57 5.40
C TYR A 235 8.62 10.40 6.77
N LEU A 236 7.97 9.71 7.72
CA LEU A 236 8.43 9.56 9.09
C LEU A 236 9.04 8.17 9.31
N THR A 237 9.98 8.11 10.26
CA THR A 237 10.50 6.84 10.76
C THR A 237 9.46 6.11 11.63
N HIS A 238 9.77 4.85 11.99
CA HIS A 238 8.96 4.06 12.91
C HIS A 238 8.89 4.63 14.35
N ASP A 239 9.67 5.66 14.65
CA ASP A 239 9.61 6.40 15.92
C ASP A 239 8.88 7.75 15.78
N GLY A 240 8.38 8.07 14.58
CA GLY A 240 7.58 9.27 14.32
C GLY A 240 8.39 10.55 14.04
N ARG A 241 9.72 10.47 13.96
CA ARG A 241 10.56 11.60 13.53
C ARG A 241 10.67 11.67 12.01
N LYS A 242 10.93 12.85 11.45
CA LYS A 242 11.39 12.99 10.07
C LYS A 242 12.80 12.42 9.93
N SER A 243 13.08 11.72 8.84
CA SER A 243 14.44 11.36 8.45
C SER A 243 15.12 12.49 7.71
N THR A 244 16.45 12.51 7.76
CA THR A 244 17.25 13.38 6.90
C THR A 244 17.45 12.75 5.53
N LEU A 245 17.77 13.56 4.52
CA LEU A 245 18.13 13.09 3.18
C LEU A 245 19.27 12.06 3.22
N ALA A 246 20.32 12.32 4.01
CA ALA A 246 21.46 11.42 4.14
C ALA A 246 21.07 10.05 4.73
N GLU A 247 20.17 10.02 5.72
CA GLU A 247 19.65 8.78 6.29
C GLU A 247 18.84 7.98 5.26
N ASP A 248 18.07 8.69 4.42
CA ASP A 248 17.23 8.08 3.39
C ASP A 248 18.05 7.53 2.23
N VAL A 249 19.07 8.26 1.77
CA VAL A 249 20.06 7.74 0.80
C VAL A 249 20.75 6.50 1.36
N ALA A 250 21.25 6.55 2.60
CA ALA A 250 21.93 5.42 3.23
C ALA A 250 21.00 4.20 3.43
N LEU A 251 19.71 4.42 3.66
CA LEU A 251 18.72 3.34 3.68
C LEU A 251 18.49 2.77 2.28
N GLY A 252 18.32 3.62 1.27
CA GLY A 252 18.17 3.20 -0.12
C GLY A 252 19.34 2.34 -0.61
N GLU A 253 20.58 2.77 -0.38
CA GLU A 253 21.77 1.99 -0.72
C GLU A 253 21.85 0.65 0.02
N ARG A 254 21.40 0.60 1.28
CA ARG A 254 21.39 -0.65 2.04
C ARG A 254 20.39 -1.65 1.46
N LEU A 255 19.25 -1.17 0.95
CA LEU A 255 18.24 -2.00 0.31
C LEU A 255 18.74 -2.58 -1.02
N THR A 256 19.62 -1.88 -1.75
CA THR A 256 20.25 -2.41 -2.98
C THR A 256 21.35 -3.42 -2.69
N ARG A 257 22.09 -3.23 -1.60
CA ARG A 257 23.20 -4.12 -1.19
C ARG A 257 22.74 -5.35 -0.43
N SER A 258 21.51 -5.41 0.06
CA SER A 258 20.99 -6.62 0.72
C SER A 258 21.00 -7.80 -0.25
N ARG A 259 21.22 -9.01 0.29
CA ARG A 259 21.12 -10.27 -0.47
C ARG A 259 20.17 -11.20 0.28
N PRO A 260 18.97 -11.48 -0.26
CA PRO A 260 18.45 -11.04 -1.56
C PRO A 260 18.22 -9.51 -1.64
N PHE A 261 18.26 -8.97 -2.86
CA PHE A 261 17.96 -7.57 -3.15
C PHE A 261 16.54 -7.23 -2.69
N HIS A 262 16.39 -6.22 -1.84
CA HIS A 262 15.07 -5.77 -1.39
C HIS A 262 14.46 -4.87 -2.47
N ALA A 263 13.95 -5.50 -3.54
CA ALA A 263 13.61 -4.82 -4.78
C ALA A 263 12.30 -4.02 -4.73
N SER A 264 11.33 -4.41 -3.90
CA SER A 264 9.98 -3.85 -3.96
C SER A 264 9.87 -2.34 -3.69
N PRO A 265 10.70 -1.68 -2.85
CA PRO A 265 10.62 -0.23 -2.69
C PRO A 265 11.04 0.57 -3.92
N PHE A 266 11.79 -0.06 -4.85
CA PHE A 266 12.23 0.54 -6.10
C PHE A 266 11.19 0.41 -7.21
N GLU A 267 10.04 -0.19 -6.93
CA GLU A 267 8.95 -0.32 -7.90
C GLU A 267 8.08 0.94 -8.01
N GLN A 268 8.24 1.90 -7.08
CA GLN A 268 7.35 3.08 -7.00
C GLN A 268 7.85 4.27 -7.83
N GLN A 269 9.14 4.28 -8.24
CA GLN A 269 9.71 5.36 -9.05
C GLN A 269 9.71 4.96 -10.51
N ALA A 270 9.43 5.93 -11.38
CA ALA A 270 9.41 5.70 -12.82
C ALA A 270 9.87 6.92 -13.62
N THR A 271 10.25 6.70 -14.87
CA THR A 271 10.59 7.78 -15.83
C THR A 271 9.85 7.52 -17.15
N PRO A 272 9.51 8.54 -17.97
CA PRO A 272 8.82 8.32 -19.24
C PRO A 272 9.54 7.29 -20.13
N TYR A 273 8.77 6.38 -20.72
CA TYR A 273 9.29 5.41 -21.68
C TYR A 273 9.67 6.09 -22.99
N VAL A 274 10.76 5.61 -23.63
CA VAL A 274 11.26 6.17 -24.89
C VAL A 274 11.57 5.01 -25.83
N PRO A 275 10.77 4.81 -26.90
CA PRO A 275 11.02 3.77 -27.89
C PRO A 275 12.42 3.86 -28.48
N GLY A 276 13.11 2.72 -28.59
CA GLY A 276 14.48 2.63 -29.13
C GLY A 276 15.59 3.00 -28.15
N PHE A 277 15.27 3.63 -27.02
CA PHE A 277 16.21 3.87 -25.92
C PHE A 277 16.01 2.88 -24.76
N HIS A 278 14.75 2.56 -24.45
CA HIS A 278 14.36 1.62 -23.41
C HIS A 278 13.81 0.30 -23.99
N ASP A 279 14.03 -0.81 -23.29
CA ASP A 279 13.42 -2.10 -23.61
C ASP A 279 11.95 -2.09 -23.18
N GLU A 280 11.04 -2.72 -23.92
CA GLU A 280 9.63 -2.83 -23.52
C GLU A 280 9.45 -3.49 -22.14
N THR A 281 10.34 -4.43 -21.79
CA THR A 281 10.34 -5.13 -20.50
C THR A 281 10.71 -4.23 -19.32
N ASP A 282 11.35 -3.07 -19.58
CA ASP A 282 11.67 -2.08 -18.54
C ASP A 282 10.43 -1.42 -17.92
N GLN A 283 9.31 -1.49 -18.64
CA GLN A 283 8.05 -0.92 -18.17
C GLN A 283 7.43 -1.73 -17.02
N ARG A 284 7.69 -3.05 -16.99
CA ARG A 284 7.00 -3.99 -16.09
C ARG A 284 5.48 -3.79 -16.17
N ASN A 285 4.88 -3.25 -15.13
CA ASN A 285 3.45 -2.96 -15.01
C ASN A 285 3.08 -1.49 -15.30
N PHE A 286 4.04 -0.61 -15.58
CA PHE A 286 3.78 0.81 -15.83
C PHE A 286 3.74 1.14 -17.32
N ARG A 287 2.58 1.04 -17.94
CA ARG A 287 2.40 1.30 -19.38
C ARG A 287 2.78 2.75 -19.72
N GLY A 288 3.78 2.93 -20.58
CA GLY A 288 4.32 4.25 -20.96
C GLY A 288 5.43 4.76 -20.05
N TRP A 289 5.87 3.98 -19.05
CA TRP A 289 6.85 4.40 -18.06
C TRP A 289 7.85 3.30 -17.78
N VAL A 290 9.11 3.64 -17.52
CA VAL A 290 10.16 2.70 -17.11
C VAL A 290 10.25 2.65 -15.60
N GLN A 291 10.14 1.45 -15.01
CA GLN A 291 10.22 1.25 -13.58
C GLN A 291 11.68 1.25 -13.09
N ASN A 292 11.96 1.96 -11.99
CA ASN A 292 13.31 2.06 -11.43
C ASN A 292 13.87 0.68 -11.05
N ARG A 293 13.06 -0.22 -10.46
CA ARG A 293 13.44 -1.61 -10.17
C ARG A 293 14.00 -2.32 -11.40
N ALA A 294 13.36 -2.20 -12.56
CA ALA A 294 13.78 -2.89 -13.78
C ALA A 294 15.18 -2.44 -14.23
N LEU A 295 15.46 -1.13 -14.14
CA LEU A 295 16.78 -0.60 -14.43
C LEU A 295 17.83 -1.10 -13.42
N MET A 296 17.48 -1.12 -12.13
CA MET A 296 18.41 -1.55 -11.07
C MET A 296 18.78 -3.04 -11.20
N GLU A 297 17.83 -3.89 -11.55
CA GLU A 297 18.06 -5.34 -11.73
C GLU A 297 18.99 -5.66 -12.91
N LYS A 298 19.11 -4.78 -13.91
CA LYS A 298 20.06 -4.95 -15.03
C LYS A 298 21.53 -4.82 -14.61
N TYR A 299 21.80 -4.18 -13.47
CA TYR A 299 23.16 -3.91 -12.98
C TYR A 299 23.54 -4.71 -11.72
N LEU A 300 22.70 -5.65 -11.29
CA LEU A 300 22.89 -6.52 -10.11
C LEU A 300 23.35 -7.92 -10.50
#